data_AF-A0A2W5YVC4-F1
#
_entry.id   AF-A0A2W5YVC4-F1
#
_cell.length_a   1.000
_cell.length_b   1.000
_cell.length_c   1.000
_cell.angle_alpha   90.00
_cell.angle_beta   90.00
_cell.angle_gamma   90.00
#
_symmetry.space_group_name_H-M   'P 1'
#
loop_
_entity.id
_entity.type
_entity.pdbx_description
1 polymer ?
#
loop_
_entity_poly.entity_id
_entity_poly.type
_entity_poly.pdbx_seq_one_letter_code
_entity_poly.pdbx_strand_id
1 'polypeptide(L)'
;MARPQIIPAAHIALLCDRHPGKSYVLASDLLRGSNIFDEYFSYPVSESGELLRGGRMATLLTNIRRKRFDTLVYLAPTNRTPEQIARDRRFFAIAGIRNFLGMQGFTALDPKVPGEALASAPLESRLLLRRLIASGLDAQLANDSLMDVGVHLADEQRVEEWLRGLPSDGGRRWVAIGPGSKMPAKRWPLYRFEKVVNDLVAELNIRPVVFGGEEDRVIGDWLLARWARGYNAAGFLGIRPSTSVSICVRHNSSAAG
;
A
#
# COMPACT_ATOMS: atom_id res chain seq x y z
N MET A 1 4.37 -8.08 15.87
CA MET A 1 4.96 -6.75 16.19
C MET A 1 6.47 -6.86 16.05
N ALA A 2 7.06 -6.16 15.08
CA ALA A 2 8.50 -5.96 15.02
C ALA A 2 8.77 -4.70 14.20
N ARG A 3 9.21 -3.61 14.86
CA ARG A 3 10.18 -2.70 14.23
C ARG A 3 11.24 -3.59 13.58
N PRO A 4 11.77 -3.31 12.38
CA PRO A 4 12.86 -4.09 11.85
C PRO A 4 13.92 -4.20 12.94
N GLN A 5 14.08 -5.39 13.55
CA GLN A 5 15.00 -5.62 14.69
C GLN A 5 16.46 -5.37 14.31
N ILE A 6 16.67 -5.07 13.02
CA ILE A 6 17.90 -4.87 12.31
C ILE A 6 18.65 -3.64 12.85
N ILE A 7 17.98 -2.58 13.34
CA ILE A 7 18.65 -1.44 13.97
C ILE A 7 17.80 -0.80 15.09
N PRO A 8 17.90 -1.25 16.36
CA PRO A 8 17.00 -0.85 17.46
C PRO A 8 16.98 0.64 17.83
N ALA A 9 17.83 1.47 17.25
CA ALA A 9 17.91 2.91 17.50
C ALA A 9 18.01 3.77 16.22
N ALA A 10 17.81 3.19 15.03
CA ALA A 10 17.85 3.99 13.80
C ALA A 10 16.62 4.90 13.69
N HIS A 11 16.87 6.15 13.29
CA HIS A 11 15.84 7.05 12.78
C HIS A 11 15.59 6.73 11.30
N ILE A 12 14.42 6.21 10.97
CA ILE A 12 14.05 5.76 9.63
C ILE A 12 13.05 6.74 9.02
N ALA A 13 13.41 7.33 7.89
CA ALA A 13 12.54 8.25 7.17
C ALA A 13 12.14 7.68 5.80
N LEU A 14 10.86 7.82 5.45
CA LEU A 14 10.31 7.43 4.16
C LEU A 14 10.25 8.62 3.21
N LEU A 15 10.91 8.48 2.06
CA LEU A 15 10.84 9.43 0.94
C LEU A 15 9.84 8.92 -0.10
N CYS A 16 8.83 9.72 -0.42
CA CYS A 16 7.84 9.39 -1.45
C CYS A 16 7.67 10.49 -2.49
N ASP A 17 7.27 10.12 -3.69
CA ASP A 17 6.78 11.08 -4.67
C ASP A 17 5.36 11.54 -4.32
N ARG A 18 5.07 12.80 -4.66
CA ARG A 18 3.72 13.37 -4.61
C ARG A 18 3.40 13.91 -5.99
N HIS A 19 2.22 13.61 -6.51
CA HIS A 19 1.75 14.11 -7.81
C HIS A 19 0.71 15.20 -7.57
N PRO A 20 1.08 16.51 -7.61
CA PRO A 20 0.14 17.58 -7.34
C PRO A 20 -1.03 17.56 -8.34
N GLY A 21 -2.25 17.76 -7.84
CA GLY A 21 -3.46 17.72 -8.66
C GLY A 21 -3.97 16.32 -9.01
N LYS A 22 -3.30 15.25 -8.56
CA LYS A 22 -3.81 13.87 -8.65
C LYS A 22 -4.23 13.38 -7.27
N SER A 23 -5.36 12.66 -7.18
CA SER A 23 -5.86 11.99 -5.97
C SER A 23 -5.14 10.65 -5.73
N TYR A 24 -3.81 10.66 -5.81
CA TYR A 24 -3.02 9.46 -5.54
C TYR A 24 -2.84 9.27 -4.04
N VAL A 25 -3.06 8.04 -3.60
CA VAL A 25 -2.77 7.61 -2.25
C VAL A 25 -1.26 7.67 -2.08
N LEU A 26 -0.80 8.40 -1.08
CA LEU A 26 0.61 8.44 -0.71
C LEU A 26 0.93 7.27 0.20
N ALA A 27 2.19 6.79 0.17
CA ALA A 27 2.60 5.74 1.10
C ALA A 27 2.45 6.19 2.57
N SER A 28 2.57 7.49 2.84
CA SER A 28 2.30 8.05 4.17
C SER A 28 0.85 7.87 4.62
N ASP A 29 -0.12 7.83 3.70
CA ASP A 29 -1.54 7.66 4.05
C ASP A 29 -1.82 6.24 4.55
N LEU A 30 -1.01 5.27 4.12
CA LEU A 30 -1.05 3.88 4.57
C LEU A 30 -0.16 3.64 5.80
N LEU A 31 1.06 4.20 5.82
CA LEU A 31 2.09 3.79 6.77
C LEU A 31 2.20 4.72 7.97
N ARG A 32 1.70 5.96 7.91
CA ARG A 32 1.74 6.85 9.08
C ARG A 32 0.96 6.24 10.23
N GLY A 33 1.58 6.17 11.40
CA GLY A 33 1.02 5.52 12.59
C GLY A 33 1.33 4.03 12.71
N SER A 34 2.03 3.40 11.73
CA SER A 34 2.47 2.01 11.85
C SER A 34 3.71 1.82 12.75
N ASN A 35 4.34 2.91 13.18
CA ASN A 35 5.63 2.92 13.88
C ASN A 35 6.78 2.26 13.10
N ILE A 36 6.64 2.11 11.78
CA ILE A 36 7.72 1.61 10.90
C ILE A 36 8.71 2.73 10.56
N PHE A 37 8.21 3.96 10.40
CA PHE A 37 9.02 5.14 10.06
C PHE A 37 8.79 6.26 11.08
N ASP A 38 9.87 6.94 11.45
CA ASP A 38 9.86 8.10 12.34
C ASP A 38 9.44 9.37 11.58
N GLU A 39 9.76 9.44 10.29
CA GLU A 39 9.49 10.60 9.47
C GLU A 39 9.01 10.24 8.06
N TYR A 40 8.16 11.09 7.49
CA TYR A 40 7.68 11.01 6.11
C TYR A 40 7.89 12.34 5.44
N PHE A 41 8.57 12.35 4.30
CA PHE A 41 8.66 13.54 3.46
C PHE A 41 8.47 13.20 1.99
N SER A 42 7.92 14.15 1.25
CA SER A 42 7.59 13.96 -0.16
C SER A 42 8.19 15.03 -1.05
N TYR A 43 8.35 14.71 -2.33
CA TYR A 43 8.76 15.66 -3.35
C TYR A 43 7.74 15.71 -4.49
N PRO A 44 7.42 16.91 -5.01
CA PRO A 44 6.45 17.04 -6.08
C PRO A 44 7.02 16.60 -7.42
N VAL A 45 6.41 15.57 -8.00
CA VAL A 45 6.58 15.16 -9.39
C VAL A 45 5.46 15.82 -10.19
N SER A 46 5.79 16.82 -11.02
CA SER A 46 4.85 17.43 -11.96
C SER A 46 5.37 17.24 -13.37
N GLU A 47 4.46 16.96 -14.31
CA GLU A 47 4.76 16.90 -15.74
C GLU A 47 5.00 18.30 -16.32
N SER A 48 4.48 19.34 -15.68
CA SER A 48 4.62 20.74 -16.10
C SER A 48 5.88 21.39 -15.51
N GLY A 49 6.73 21.94 -16.40
CA GLY A 49 7.84 22.84 -16.08
C GLY A 49 9.19 22.15 -15.84
N GLU A 50 9.92 21.83 -16.91
CA GLU A 50 11.31 21.36 -16.86
C GLU A 50 12.24 22.37 -16.14
N LEU A 51 12.01 23.67 -16.35
CA LEU A 51 12.74 24.76 -15.68
C LEU A 51 12.62 24.71 -14.15
N LEU A 52 11.45 24.35 -13.62
CA LEU A 52 11.22 24.22 -12.17
C LEU A 52 11.72 22.88 -11.61
N ARG A 53 12.10 21.93 -12.46
CA ARG A 53 12.60 20.62 -12.03
C ARG A 53 13.94 20.73 -11.31
N GLY A 54 14.84 21.57 -11.81
CA GLY A 54 16.14 21.82 -11.19
C GLY A 54 16.02 22.39 -9.77
N GLY A 55 15.19 23.42 -9.58
CA GLY A 55 14.93 24.02 -8.27
C GLY A 55 14.28 23.05 -7.27
N ARG A 56 13.36 22.19 -7.73
CA ARG A 56 12.75 21.14 -6.91
C ARG A 56 13.76 20.09 -6.48
N MET A 57 14.64 19.65 -7.39
CA MET A 57 15.71 18.71 -7.06
C MET A 57 16.76 19.32 -6.14
N ALA A 58 17.10 20.60 -6.31
CA ALA A 58 17.99 21.32 -5.39
C ALA A 58 17.38 21.46 -3.99
N THR A 59 16.06 21.70 -3.90
CA THR A 59 15.33 21.74 -2.63
C THR A 59 15.33 20.37 -1.95
N LEU A 60 15.04 19.30 -2.70
CA LEU A 60 15.09 17.93 -2.19
C LEU A 60 16.51 17.58 -1.70
N LEU A 61 17.53 17.92 -2.50
CA LEU A 61 18.93 17.72 -2.15
C LEU A 61 19.30 18.44 -0.84
N THR A 62 18.91 19.71 -0.72
CA THR A 62 19.16 20.52 0.48
C THR A 62 18.46 19.93 1.70
N ASN A 63 17.22 19.47 1.56
CA ASN A 63 16.46 18.86 2.64
C ASN A 63 17.10 17.54 3.12
N ILE A 64 17.51 16.66 2.21
CA ILE A 64 18.20 15.40 2.55
C ILE A 64 19.54 15.71 3.23
N ARG A 65 20.32 16.66 2.68
CA ARG A 65 21.65 17.02 3.21
C ARG A 65 21.57 17.62 4.62
N ARG A 66 20.55 18.44 4.90
CA ARG A 66 20.30 19.00 6.24
C ARG A 66 19.99 17.93 7.28
N LYS A 67 19.34 16.83 6.86
CA LYS A 67 18.98 15.71 7.73
C LYS A 67 20.13 14.74 8.00
N ARG A 68 21.22 14.82 7.23
CA ARG A 68 22.47 14.05 7.44
C ARG A 68 22.24 12.52 7.54
N PHE A 69 21.37 11.98 6.70
CA PHE A 69 21.21 10.52 6.59
C PHE A 69 22.54 9.86 6.20
N ASP A 70 22.91 8.79 6.89
CA ASP A 70 24.12 8.02 6.65
C ASP A 70 23.90 6.91 5.60
N THR A 71 22.68 6.34 5.56
CA THR A 71 22.33 5.16 4.77
C THR A 71 21.07 5.38 3.93
N LEU A 72 21.11 4.99 2.65
CA LEU A 72 19.96 4.89 1.76
C LEU A 72 19.53 3.42 1.63
N VAL A 73 18.27 3.13 1.91
CA VAL A 73 17.62 1.85 1.56
C VAL A 73 16.82 2.05 0.28
N TYR A 74 17.31 1.48 -0.83
CA TYR A 74 16.79 1.73 -2.17
C TYR A 74 15.75 0.68 -2.57
N LEU A 75 14.46 1.03 -2.38
CA LEU A 75 13.31 0.19 -2.69
C LEU A 75 12.63 0.57 -4.02
N ALA A 76 13.41 0.88 -5.05
CA ALA A 76 12.85 1.22 -6.36
C ALA A 76 12.37 -0.04 -7.10
N PRO A 77 11.37 0.06 -8.00
CA PRO A 77 10.85 -1.07 -8.76
C PRO A 77 11.92 -1.84 -9.55
N THR A 78 11.72 -3.15 -9.75
CA THR A 78 12.67 -4.01 -10.47
C THR A 78 12.94 -3.57 -11.91
N ASN A 79 12.00 -2.90 -12.57
CA ASN A 79 12.14 -2.45 -13.96
C ASN A 79 13.03 -1.19 -14.16
N ARG A 80 13.78 -0.76 -13.14
CA ARG A 80 14.73 0.35 -13.25
C ARG A 80 15.94 -0.01 -14.11
N THR A 81 16.31 0.88 -15.03
CA THR A 81 17.51 0.68 -15.86
C THR A 81 18.79 0.99 -15.07
N PRO A 82 19.95 0.44 -15.47
CA PRO A 82 21.23 0.75 -14.84
C PRO A 82 21.54 2.24 -14.78
N GLU A 83 21.17 3.01 -15.81
CA GLU A 83 21.40 4.45 -15.89
C GLU A 83 20.55 5.21 -14.87
N GLN A 84 19.31 4.78 -14.66
CA GLN A 84 18.42 5.35 -13.64
C GLN A 84 18.97 5.08 -12.23
N ILE A 85 19.44 3.85 -11.98
CA ILE A 85 20.05 3.47 -10.70
C ILE A 85 21.32 4.28 -10.45
N ALA A 86 22.18 4.42 -11.46
CA ALA A 86 23.41 5.22 -11.36
C ALA A 86 23.13 6.71 -11.14
N ARG A 87 22.10 7.27 -11.79
CA ARG A 87 21.64 8.63 -11.58
C ARG A 87 21.19 8.84 -10.14
N ASP A 88 20.35 7.96 -9.62
CA ASP A 88 19.81 8.06 -8.26
C ASP A 88 20.95 7.92 -7.23
N ARG A 89 21.88 6.98 -7.45
CA ARG A 89 23.08 6.83 -6.61
C ARG A 89 23.91 8.12 -6.56
N ARG A 90 24.16 8.76 -7.71
CA ARG A 90 24.89 10.04 -7.76
C ARG A 90 24.15 11.14 -7.00
N PHE A 91 22.84 11.26 -7.19
CA PHE A 91 22.03 12.26 -6.50
C PHE A 91 22.13 12.13 -4.98
N PHE A 92 21.94 10.93 -4.44
CA PHE A 92 22.00 10.69 -3.00
C PHE A 92 23.43 10.76 -2.44
N ALA A 93 24.45 10.39 -3.22
CA ALA A 93 25.84 10.60 -2.84
C ALA A 93 26.17 12.10 -2.68
N ILE A 94 25.71 12.95 -3.61
CA ILE A 94 25.86 14.42 -3.50
C ILE A 94 25.10 14.96 -2.27
N ALA A 95 23.99 14.33 -1.90
CA ALA A 95 23.26 14.66 -0.67
C ALA A 95 24.05 14.34 0.62
N GLY A 96 25.16 13.61 0.53
CA GLY A 96 26.05 13.27 1.64
C GLY A 96 25.87 11.85 2.18
N ILE A 97 25.00 11.05 1.58
CA ILE A 97 24.78 9.65 1.97
C ILE A 97 25.95 8.79 1.51
N ARG A 98 26.46 7.92 2.39
CA ARG A 98 27.66 7.11 2.12
C ARG A 98 27.36 5.63 1.93
N ASN A 99 26.34 5.12 2.63
CA ASN A 99 25.96 3.71 2.57
C ASN A 99 24.72 3.52 1.69
N PHE A 100 24.74 2.49 0.84
CA PHE A 100 23.69 2.22 -0.13
C PHE A 100 23.29 0.75 -0.07
N LEU A 101 22.05 0.48 0.31
CA LEU A 101 21.46 -0.86 0.36
C LEU A 101 20.39 -0.99 -0.73
N GLY A 102 20.29 -2.15 -1.37
CA GLY A 102 19.25 -2.45 -2.37
C GLY A 102 19.51 -1.89 -3.78
N MET A 103 20.68 -1.32 -4.04
CA MET A 103 21.05 -0.77 -5.36
C MET A 103 21.72 -1.79 -6.30
N GLN A 104 21.82 -3.05 -5.89
CA GLN A 104 22.42 -4.15 -6.65
C GLN A 104 21.43 -5.32 -6.71
N GLY A 105 21.71 -6.34 -7.53
CA GLY A 105 20.88 -7.54 -7.61
C GLY A 105 19.56 -7.38 -8.37
N PHE A 106 19.50 -6.44 -9.32
CA PHE A 106 18.34 -6.29 -10.21
C PHE A 106 18.28 -7.48 -11.18
N THR A 107 17.11 -8.12 -11.24
CA THR A 107 16.83 -9.20 -12.19
C THR A 107 16.21 -8.60 -13.45
N ALA A 108 16.75 -8.95 -14.63
CA ALA A 108 16.11 -8.63 -15.88
C ALA A 108 14.78 -9.40 -15.98
N LEU A 109 13.69 -8.68 -16.21
CA LEU A 109 12.38 -9.29 -16.45
C LEU A 109 12.22 -9.50 -17.96
N ASP A 110 11.63 -10.63 -18.33
CA ASP A 110 11.33 -10.91 -19.72
C ASP A 110 10.37 -9.84 -20.27
N PRO A 111 10.67 -9.26 -21.44
CA PRO A 111 9.79 -8.28 -22.04
C PRO A 111 8.48 -8.95 -22.46
N LYS A 112 7.38 -8.20 -22.39
CA LYS A 112 6.09 -8.65 -22.91
C LYS A 112 6.18 -8.78 -24.43
N VAL A 113 6.00 -10.00 -24.95
CA VAL A 113 5.82 -10.27 -26.38
C VAL A 113 4.33 -10.19 -26.73
N PRO A 114 3.92 -9.37 -27.73
CA PRO A 114 2.52 -9.31 -28.15
C PRO A 114 2.00 -10.66 -28.64
N GLY A 115 0.82 -11.07 -28.17
CA GLY A 115 0.18 -12.33 -28.57
C GLY A 115 0.60 -13.54 -27.72
N GLU A 116 1.66 -13.42 -26.93
CA GLU A 116 2.11 -14.47 -26.01
C GLU A 116 1.61 -14.24 -24.59
N ALA A 117 1.50 -15.33 -23.83
CA ALA A 117 1.20 -15.26 -22.40
C ALA A 117 2.34 -14.54 -21.67
N LEU A 118 1.99 -13.77 -20.64
CA LEU A 118 3.01 -13.14 -19.79
C LEU A 118 3.83 -14.22 -19.08
N ALA A 119 5.16 -14.08 -19.15
CA ALA A 119 6.06 -14.92 -18.39
C ALA A 119 5.78 -14.78 -16.88
N SER A 120 5.87 -15.89 -16.16
CA SER A 120 5.76 -15.89 -14.71
C SER A 120 6.95 -15.16 -14.10
N ALA A 121 6.69 -14.12 -13.32
CA ALA A 121 7.72 -13.34 -12.64
C ALA A 121 7.60 -13.51 -11.12
N PRO A 122 8.73 -13.48 -10.37
CA PRO A 122 8.69 -13.44 -8.92
C PRO A 122 7.95 -12.22 -8.39
N LEU A 123 7.39 -12.33 -7.18
CA LEU A 123 6.77 -11.20 -6.49
C LEU A 123 7.76 -10.07 -6.28
N GLU A 124 7.34 -8.82 -6.53
CA GLU A 124 8.19 -7.64 -6.38
C GLU A 124 8.74 -7.50 -4.96
N SER A 125 7.94 -7.82 -3.93
CA SER A 125 8.40 -7.83 -2.54
C SER A 125 9.57 -8.77 -2.30
N ARG A 126 9.57 -9.95 -2.92
CA ARG A 126 10.66 -10.92 -2.85
C ARG A 126 11.90 -10.42 -3.58
N LEU A 127 11.72 -9.76 -4.74
CA LEU A 127 12.82 -9.16 -5.48
C LEU A 127 13.47 -8.02 -4.70
N LEU A 128 12.67 -7.16 -4.05
CA LEU A 128 13.14 -6.12 -3.14
C LEU A 128 13.93 -6.70 -1.96
N LEU A 129 13.38 -7.72 -1.30
CA LEU A 129 14.03 -8.38 -0.16
C LEU A 129 15.36 -9.02 -0.54
N ARG A 130 15.41 -9.72 -1.69
CA ARG A 130 16.66 -10.30 -2.24
C ARG A 130 17.73 -9.23 -2.47
N ARG A 131 17.36 -8.04 -2.94
CA ARG A 131 18.31 -6.92 -3.12
C ARG A 131 18.85 -6.40 -1.80
N LEU A 132 18.03 -6.37 -0.76
CA LEU A 132 18.49 -6.00 0.58
C LEU A 132 19.45 -7.07 1.15
N ILE A 133 19.11 -8.36 1.02
CA ILE A 133 19.97 -9.47 1.45
C ILE A 133 21.32 -9.43 0.72
N ALA A 134 21.30 -9.22 -0.61
CA ALA A 134 22.52 -9.06 -1.41
C ALA A 134 23.36 -7.84 -1.01
N SER A 135 22.77 -6.87 -0.30
CA SER A 135 23.46 -5.69 0.23
C SER A 135 23.88 -5.86 1.69
N GLY A 136 23.77 -7.06 2.27
CA GLY A 136 24.19 -7.38 3.63
C GLY A 136 23.08 -7.40 4.68
N LEU A 137 21.80 -7.36 4.28
CA LEU A 137 20.71 -7.63 5.23
C LEU A 137 20.72 -9.11 5.63
N ASP A 138 20.61 -9.39 6.93
CA ASP A 138 20.56 -10.77 7.40
C ASP A 138 19.30 -11.48 6.88
N ALA A 139 19.52 -12.56 6.12
CA ALA A 139 18.46 -13.39 5.56
C ALA A 139 17.63 -14.10 6.64
N GLN A 140 18.17 -14.30 7.85
CA GLN A 140 17.43 -14.89 8.97
C GLN A 140 16.38 -13.95 9.55
N LEU A 141 16.56 -12.63 9.40
CA LEU A 141 15.60 -11.60 9.80
C LEU A 141 14.53 -11.35 8.73
N ALA A 142 14.71 -11.92 7.54
CA ALA A 142 13.88 -11.70 6.38
C ALA A 142 12.72 -12.72 6.32
N ASN A 143 11.62 -12.45 7.02
CA ASN A 143 10.39 -13.23 6.83
C ASN A 143 9.63 -12.73 5.59
N ASP A 144 9.70 -13.48 4.49
CA ASP A 144 9.10 -13.11 3.20
C ASP A 144 7.58 -13.30 3.14
N SER A 145 6.97 -13.86 4.19
CA SER A 145 5.54 -14.18 4.27
C SER A 145 4.70 -13.15 5.02
N LEU A 146 5.34 -12.23 5.77
CA LEU A 146 4.64 -11.23 6.57
C LEU A 146 4.41 -9.93 5.79
N MET A 147 3.15 -9.63 5.50
CA MET A 147 2.69 -8.32 5.03
C MET A 147 1.94 -7.61 6.16
N ASP A 148 2.70 -7.08 7.11
CA ASP A 148 2.14 -6.34 8.26
C ASP A 148 2.15 -4.83 7.96
N VAL A 149 0.97 -4.22 7.97
CA VAL A 149 0.82 -2.76 7.79
C VAL A 149 0.84 -1.99 9.12
N GLY A 150 1.01 -2.71 10.24
CA GLY A 150 1.04 -2.15 11.59
C GLY A 150 -0.30 -1.54 11.98
N VAL A 151 -1.39 -2.31 11.89
CA VAL A 151 -2.71 -1.90 12.38
C VAL A 151 -2.63 -1.60 13.87
N HIS A 152 -3.19 -0.46 14.30
CA HIS A 152 -3.09 0.01 15.67
C HIS A 152 -4.45 0.35 16.28
N LEU A 153 -4.48 0.57 17.60
CA LEU A 153 -5.68 0.90 18.38
C LEU A 153 -6.52 2.06 17.78
N ALA A 154 -5.87 3.07 17.19
CA ALA A 154 -6.59 4.17 16.52
C ALA A 154 -7.34 3.72 15.26
N ASP A 155 -6.79 2.75 14.52
CA ASP A 155 -7.45 2.14 13.36
C ASP A 155 -8.65 1.29 13.81
N GLU A 156 -8.53 0.60 14.94
CA GLU A 156 -9.61 -0.18 15.57
C GLU A 156 -10.72 0.72 16.10
N GLN A 157 -10.39 1.81 16.81
CA GLN A 157 -11.36 2.79 17.28
C GLN A 157 -12.18 3.40 16.13
N ARG A 158 -11.54 3.68 14.99
CA ARG A 158 -12.24 4.17 13.79
C ARG A 158 -13.24 3.15 13.25
N VAL A 159 -12.88 1.86 13.29
CA VAL A 159 -13.80 0.77 12.93
C VAL A 159 -14.93 0.67 13.94
N GLU A 160 -14.66 0.73 15.24
CA GLU A 160 -15.68 0.72 16.29
C GLU A 160 -16.65 1.89 16.19
N GLU A 161 -16.15 3.11 15.91
CA GLU A 161 -16.96 4.29 15.60
C GLU A 161 -17.92 4.03 14.44
N TRP A 162 -17.41 3.45 13.36
CA TRP A 162 -18.24 3.08 12.21
C TRP A 162 -19.26 2.01 12.58
N LEU A 163 -18.84 0.94 13.26
CA LEU A 163 -19.69 -0.18 13.68
C LEU A 163 -20.87 0.27 14.57
N ARG A 164 -20.66 1.23 15.47
CA ARG A 164 -21.72 1.76 16.34
C ARG A 164 -22.88 2.40 15.57
N GLY A 165 -22.63 2.89 14.36
CA GLY A 165 -23.66 3.47 13.49
C GLY A 165 -24.42 2.45 12.64
N LEU A 166 -24.05 1.17 12.68
CA LEU A 166 -24.62 0.13 11.82
C LEU A 166 -25.71 -0.66 12.53
N PRO A 167 -26.71 -1.16 11.80
CA PRO A 167 -27.63 -2.15 12.35
C PRO A 167 -26.90 -3.45 12.68
N SER A 168 -27.52 -4.31 13.49
CA SER A 168 -26.93 -5.61 13.84
C SER A 168 -26.62 -6.45 12.60
N ASP A 169 -25.44 -7.05 12.57
CA ASP A 169 -25.05 -8.01 11.53
C ASP A 169 -25.68 -9.39 11.73
N GLY A 170 -26.31 -9.62 12.89
CA GLY A 170 -26.90 -10.89 13.30
C GLY A 170 -25.91 -12.04 13.27
N GLY A 171 -24.65 -11.81 13.64
CA GLY A 171 -23.61 -12.83 13.76
C GLY A 171 -23.15 -13.45 12.43
N ARG A 172 -23.44 -12.79 11.31
CA ARG A 172 -23.12 -13.32 9.98
C ARG A 172 -21.67 -13.07 9.61
N ARG A 173 -21.09 -13.97 8.81
CA ARG A 173 -19.74 -13.79 8.28
C ARG A 173 -19.71 -12.63 7.30
N TRP A 174 -18.73 -11.74 7.46
CA TRP A 174 -18.55 -10.61 6.56
C TRP A 174 -17.70 -11.00 5.35
N VAL A 175 -18.07 -10.47 4.17
CA VAL A 175 -17.26 -10.58 2.95
C VAL A 175 -17.00 -9.19 2.41
N ALA A 176 -15.72 -8.82 2.32
CA ALA A 176 -15.28 -7.54 1.81
C ALA A 176 -15.38 -7.49 0.28
N ILE A 177 -15.98 -6.42 -0.24
CA ILE A 177 -16.18 -6.17 -1.67
C ILE A 177 -15.51 -4.84 -2.03
N GLY A 178 -14.53 -4.87 -2.94
CA GLY A 178 -13.88 -3.68 -3.50
C GLY A 178 -14.19 -3.52 -4.98
N PRO A 179 -15.30 -2.85 -5.36
CA PRO A 179 -15.71 -2.75 -6.76
C PRO A 179 -14.93 -1.69 -7.56
N GLY A 180 -14.26 -0.77 -6.85
CA GLY A 180 -13.55 0.37 -7.41
C GLY A 180 -12.25 0.03 -8.12
N SER A 181 -11.89 0.86 -9.11
CA SER A 181 -10.53 0.88 -9.67
C SER A 181 -10.24 2.22 -10.34
N LYS A 182 -9.01 2.71 -10.23
CA LYS A 182 -8.56 3.89 -11.00
C LYS A 182 -8.45 3.61 -12.50
N MET A 183 -8.30 2.35 -12.89
CA MET A 183 -8.22 1.94 -14.29
C MET A 183 -9.57 1.34 -14.73
N PRO A 184 -10.29 1.96 -15.68
CA PRO A 184 -11.59 1.47 -16.13
C PRO A 184 -11.56 0.01 -16.62
N ALA A 185 -10.52 -0.38 -17.36
CA ALA A 185 -10.35 -1.75 -17.86
C ALA A 185 -10.18 -2.82 -16.77
N LYS A 186 -9.89 -2.42 -15.52
CA LYS A 186 -9.78 -3.33 -14.36
C LYS A 186 -11.08 -3.41 -13.56
N ARG A 187 -12.10 -2.62 -13.89
CA ARG A 187 -13.39 -2.65 -13.19
C ARG A 187 -14.20 -3.83 -13.69
N TRP A 188 -14.61 -4.69 -12.75
CA TRP A 188 -15.55 -5.74 -13.08
C TRP A 188 -16.96 -5.16 -13.18
N PRO A 189 -17.78 -5.54 -14.17
CA PRO A 189 -19.11 -4.96 -14.34
C PRO A 189 -19.99 -5.14 -13.09
N LEU A 190 -20.70 -4.08 -12.68
CA LEU A 190 -21.46 -4.05 -11.43
C LEU A 190 -22.55 -5.13 -11.34
N TYR A 191 -23.22 -5.44 -12.46
CA TYR A 191 -24.23 -6.50 -12.51
C TYR A 191 -23.66 -7.90 -12.17
N ARG A 192 -22.35 -8.11 -12.35
CA ARG A 192 -21.70 -9.37 -11.97
C ARG A 192 -21.39 -9.42 -10.47
N PHE A 193 -21.03 -8.29 -9.86
CA PHE A 193 -20.96 -8.18 -8.40
C PHE A 193 -22.32 -8.43 -7.77
N GLU A 194 -23.38 -7.82 -8.32
CA GLU A 194 -24.76 -8.07 -7.91
C GLU A 194 -25.07 -9.57 -7.89
N LYS A 195 -24.85 -10.24 -9.03
CA LYS A 195 -25.12 -11.68 -9.16
C LYS A 195 -24.33 -12.52 -8.15
N VAL A 196 -23.00 -12.40 -8.12
CA VAL A 196 -22.17 -13.26 -7.26
C VAL A 196 -22.45 -13.04 -5.78
N VAL A 197 -22.65 -11.79 -5.36
CA VAL A 197 -22.94 -11.53 -3.95
C VAL A 197 -24.33 -12.01 -3.57
N ASN A 198 -25.33 -11.93 -4.45
CA ASN A 198 -26.64 -12.53 -4.22
C ASN A 198 -26.53 -14.05 -4.05
N ASP A 199 -25.78 -14.73 -4.92
CA ASP A 199 -25.53 -16.17 -4.83
C ASP A 199 -24.84 -16.51 -3.48
N LEU A 200 -23.81 -15.75 -3.07
CA LEU A 200 -23.14 -15.93 -1.77
C LEU A 200 -24.06 -15.65 -0.56
N VAL A 201 -24.94 -14.65 -0.65
CA VAL A 201 -25.93 -14.36 0.39
C VAL A 201 -26.93 -15.50 0.52
N ALA A 202 -27.39 -16.06 -0.59
CA ALA A 202 -28.35 -17.16 -0.60
C ALA A 202 -27.73 -18.46 -0.06
N GLU A 203 -26.50 -18.78 -0.46
CA GLU A 203 -25.85 -20.04 -0.13
C GLU A 203 -25.15 -20.03 1.23
N LEU A 204 -24.48 -18.92 1.58
CA LEU A 204 -23.60 -18.84 2.75
C LEU A 204 -24.10 -17.86 3.82
N ASN A 205 -25.24 -17.21 3.59
CA ASN A 205 -25.84 -16.22 4.51
C ASN A 205 -24.84 -15.16 4.99
N ILE A 206 -23.98 -14.68 4.09
CA ILE A 206 -22.97 -13.67 4.39
C ILE A 206 -23.57 -12.28 4.58
N ARG A 207 -22.77 -11.37 5.14
CA ARG A 207 -22.99 -9.93 5.16
C ARG A 207 -21.94 -9.26 4.24
N PRO A 208 -22.31 -8.78 3.05
CA PRO A 208 -21.35 -8.07 2.20
C PRO A 208 -21.00 -6.71 2.80
N VAL A 209 -19.72 -6.32 2.70
CA VAL A 209 -19.22 -5.02 3.15
C VAL A 209 -18.44 -4.37 2.03
N VAL A 210 -18.89 -3.23 1.53
CA VAL A 210 -18.23 -2.50 0.45
C VAL A 210 -17.13 -1.61 1.00
N PHE A 211 -15.92 -1.73 0.46
CA PHE A 211 -14.78 -0.86 0.75
C PHE A 211 -14.35 -0.11 -0.49
N GLY A 212 -13.80 1.09 -0.30
CA GLY A 212 -13.33 1.92 -1.40
C GLY A 212 -13.11 3.36 -0.95
N GLY A 213 -12.70 4.20 -1.91
CA GLY A 213 -12.61 5.64 -1.68
C GLY A 213 -13.99 6.30 -1.59
N GLU A 214 -14.02 7.61 -1.37
CA GLU A 214 -15.27 8.38 -1.38
C GLU A 214 -15.98 8.27 -2.74
N GLU A 215 -15.22 8.14 -3.83
CA GLU A 215 -15.75 7.93 -5.17
C GLU A 215 -16.52 6.60 -5.33
N ASP A 216 -16.22 5.60 -4.48
CA ASP A 216 -16.85 4.29 -4.54
C ASP A 216 -18.13 4.21 -3.70
N ARG A 217 -18.43 5.25 -2.89
CA ARG A 217 -19.63 5.28 -2.02
C ARG A 217 -20.92 5.09 -2.81
N VAL A 218 -21.07 5.81 -3.93
CA VAL A 218 -22.24 5.70 -4.82
C VAL A 218 -22.38 4.29 -5.41
N ILE A 219 -21.26 3.63 -5.73
CA ILE A 219 -21.25 2.25 -6.22
C ILE A 219 -21.68 1.30 -5.11
N GLY A 220 -21.18 1.51 -3.89
CA GLY A 220 -21.58 0.73 -2.72
C GLY A 220 -23.08 0.84 -2.44
N ASP A 221 -23.63 2.05 -2.42
CA ASP A 221 -25.07 2.27 -2.18
C ASP A 221 -25.92 1.58 -3.26
N TRP A 222 -25.50 1.67 -4.52
CA TRP A 222 -26.17 0.99 -5.65
C TRP A 222 -26.20 -0.54 -5.50
N LEU A 223 -25.12 -1.13 -5.00
CA LEU A 223 -25.01 -2.57 -4.75
C LEU A 223 -25.85 -3.00 -3.55
N LEU A 224 -25.78 -2.25 -2.44
CA LEU A 224 -26.54 -2.53 -1.22
C LEU A 224 -28.05 -2.52 -1.48
N ALA A 225 -28.54 -1.58 -2.30
CA ALA A 225 -29.95 -1.51 -2.68
C ALA A 225 -30.44 -2.79 -3.40
N ARG A 226 -29.55 -3.52 -4.07
CA ARG A 226 -29.86 -4.77 -4.79
C ARG A 226 -29.71 -6.02 -3.94
N TRP A 227 -28.75 -6.02 -3.03
CA TRP A 227 -28.56 -7.11 -2.08
C TRP A 227 -29.58 -7.06 -0.93
N ALA A 228 -30.26 -5.92 -0.76
CA ALA A 228 -31.16 -5.60 0.37
C ALA A 228 -30.50 -5.74 1.75
N ARG A 229 -29.16 -5.86 1.79
CA ARG A 229 -28.37 -6.04 3.00
C ARG A 229 -26.89 -5.74 2.76
N GLY A 230 -26.18 -5.47 3.85
CA GLY A 230 -24.74 -5.23 3.83
C GLY A 230 -24.40 -3.90 4.46
N TYR A 231 -23.12 -3.56 4.44
CA TYR A 231 -22.61 -2.28 4.92
C TYR A 231 -21.80 -1.59 3.83
N ASN A 232 -21.91 -0.26 3.76
CA ASN A 232 -21.08 0.56 2.90
C ASN A 232 -20.04 1.27 3.77
N ALA A 233 -18.79 0.82 3.70
CA ALA A 233 -17.65 1.45 4.36
C ALA A 233 -16.90 2.41 3.42
N ALA A 234 -17.23 2.42 2.13
CA ALA A 234 -16.55 3.25 1.14
C ALA A 234 -16.73 4.74 1.47
N GLY A 235 -15.62 5.48 1.46
CA GLY A 235 -15.56 6.89 1.87
C GLY A 235 -15.56 7.13 3.38
N PHE A 236 -16.04 6.17 4.19
CA PHE A 236 -16.07 6.30 5.65
C PHE A 236 -14.77 5.82 6.29
N LEU A 237 -14.33 4.61 5.94
CA LEU A 237 -13.08 4.05 6.42
C LEU A 237 -11.93 4.46 5.50
N GLY A 238 -10.93 5.12 6.06
CA GLY A 238 -9.65 5.33 5.38
C GLY A 238 -8.93 3.99 5.11
N ILE A 239 -7.81 4.06 4.41
CA ILE A 239 -7.06 2.87 3.98
C ILE A 239 -6.63 1.99 5.17
N ARG A 240 -6.14 2.61 6.25
CA ARG A 240 -5.66 1.89 7.43
C ARG A 240 -6.79 1.20 8.21
N PRO A 241 -7.87 1.90 8.64
CA PRO A 241 -9.04 1.25 9.24
C PRO A 241 -9.68 0.18 8.35
N SER A 242 -9.67 0.36 7.03
CA SER A 242 -10.18 -0.69 6.12
C SER A 242 -9.37 -2.00 6.23
N THR A 243 -8.07 -1.89 6.52
CA THR A 243 -7.20 -3.05 6.70
C THR A 243 -7.44 -3.74 8.05
N SER A 244 -7.84 -3.00 9.09
CA SER A 244 -8.16 -3.58 10.40
C SER A 244 -9.44 -4.40 10.38
N VAL A 245 -10.45 -4.04 9.57
CA VAL A 245 -11.69 -4.83 9.46
C VAL A 245 -11.42 -6.26 8.99
N SER A 246 -10.50 -6.45 8.04
CA SER A 246 -10.13 -7.80 7.57
C SER A 246 -9.49 -8.69 8.65
N ILE A 247 -8.89 -8.09 9.68
CA ILE A 247 -8.27 -8.78 10.81
C ILE A 247 -9.31 -9.06 11.90
N CYS A 248 -10.20 -8.10 12.21
CA CYS A 248 -11.25 -8.24 13.21
C CYS A 248 -12.29 -9.32 12.84
N VAL A 249 -12.64 -9.45 11.54
CA VAL A 249 -13.57 -10.49 11.06
C VAL A 249 -13.04 -11.92 11.32
N ARG A 250 -11.71 -12.10 11.40
CA ARG A 250 -11.12 -13.40 11.80
C ARG A 250 -11.23 -13.66 13.31
N HIS A 251 -11.06 -12.64 14.15
CA HIS A 251 -11.02 -12.81 15.62
C HIS A 251 -12.41 -13.00 16.25
N ASN A 252 -13.46 -12.40 15.69
CA ASN A 252 -14.82 -12.62 16.19
C ASN A 252 -15.37 -14.01 15.86
N SER A 253 -14.68 -14.79 15.01
CA SER A 253 -15.06 -16.17 14.70
C SER A 253 -14.49 -17.20 15.70
N SER A 254 -13.56 -16.79 16.58
CA SER A 254 -12.89 -17.67 17.56
C SER A 254 -13.36 -17.47 19.01
N ALA A 255 -14.26 -16.51 19.27
CA ALA A 255 -14.84 -16.26 20.59
C ALA A 255 -16.24 -16.90 20.78
N ALA A 256 -16.70 -17.70 19.82
CA ALA A 256 -17.91 -18.49 19.90
C ALA A 256 -17.55 -19.98 19.70
N GLY A 257 -17.10 -20.61 20.79
CA GLY A 257 -16.77 -22.03 20.88
C GLY A 257 -16.52 -22.42 22.32
#